data_AF-A0A967K5R8-F1
#
_entry.id   AF-A0A967K5R8-F1
#
_cell.length_a   1.000
_cell.length_b   1.000
_cell.length_c   1.000
_cell.angle_alpha   90.00
_cell.angle_beta   90.00
_cell.angle_gamma   90.00
#
_symmetry.space_group_name_H-M   'P 1'
#
loop_
_entity.id
_entity.type
_entity.pdbx_description
1 polymer ?
#
loop_
_entity_poly.entity_id
_entity_poly.type
_entity_poly.pdbx_seq_one_letter_code
_entity_poly.pdbx_strand_id
1 'polypeptide(L)'
;RLALGNSTSKFSGWKVGGSDFGSKLKGGWQNYAVDPSYTADYSASSGATTYQYFGVGFNIKAGVAISKGEPEGMDALRYGRGQIKVELGDASNAATFASIATTNDSTTNTWGLFSEGIGGYEWKGQLSIGTASSACSNFTDSNVNITALSTPRTYASFNSLEFNHASTSVTWTGINIAAEDAAQLSPGNLVMNADCSVTMTSCTFTDMNTLVFDSNATLDACTFRRCAQITQAGADIDDCTFDNSDAAVTVLCDNINNIDNCSFISDGSNHGLELTSAHSASVTYTLTG
;
A
#
# COMPACT_ATOMS: atom_id res chain seq x y z
N ARG A 1 -10.67 -9.34 -18.52
CA ARG A 1 -11.87 -9.04 -17.69
C ARG A 1 -11.96 -10.11 -16.63
N LEU A 2 -12.36 -9.73 -15.42
CA LEU A 2 -12.74 -10.68 -14.38
C LEU A 2 -14.25 -10.58 -14.17
N ALA A 3 -14.91 -11.71 -13.93
CA ALA A 3 -16.34 -11.79 -13.68
C ALA A 3 -16.60 -12.65 -12.44
N LEU A 4 -17.61 -12.26 -11.66
CA LEU A 4 -18.05 -12.94 -10.46
C LEU A 4 -19.57 -13.13 -10.53
N GLY A 5 -20.07 -14.32 -10.23
CA GLY A 5 -21.50 -14.59 -10.30
C GLY A 5 -21.94 -15.88 -9.64
N ASN A 6 -23.22 -16.20 -9.77
CA ASN A 6 -23.81 -17.46 -9.29
C ASN A 6 -24.42 -18.30 -10.44
N SER A 7 -24.38 -17.81 -11.67
CA SER A 7 -24.71 -18.57 -12.87
C SER A 7 -24.22 -17.84 -14.12
N THR A 8 -24.28 -18.51 -15.28
CA THR A 8 -23.93 -17.92 -16.58
C THR A 8 -24.88 -16.80 -17.02
N SER A 9 -26.06 -16.66 -16.40
CA SER A 9 -27.04 -15.60 -16.68
C SER A 9 -27.09 -14.50 -15.62
N LYS A 10 -26.34 -14.67 -14.52
CA LYS A 10 -26.28 -13.75 -13.36
C LYS A 10 -24.84 -13.61 -12.89
N PHE A 11 -24.14 -12.65 -13.48
CA PHE A 11 -22.78 -12.28 -13.09
C PHE A 11 -22.55 -10.79 -13.27
N SER A 12 -21.57 -10.28 -12.55
CA SER A 12 -21.01 -8.93 -12.67
C SER A 12 -19.58 -9.06 -13.20
N GLY A 13 -19.11 -8.10 -14.01
CA GLY A 13 -17.79 -8.15 -14.62
C GLY A 13 -17.08 -6.80 -14.68
N TRP A 14 -15.76 -6.86 -14.58
CA TRP A 14 -14.86 -5.73 -14.49
C TRP A 14 -13.74 -5.80 -15.53
N LYS A 15 -13.41 -4.66 -16.11
CA LYS A 15 -12.24 -4.46 -16.96
C LYS A 15 -11.05 -4.16 -16.05
N VAL A 16 -10.17 -5.15 -15.92
CA VAL A 16 -9.02 -5.09 -14.99
C VAL A 16 -7.67 -4.93 -15.68
N GLY A 17 -7.66 -4.94 -17.01
CA GLY A 17 -6.44 -4.87 -17.80
C GLY A 17 -6.72 -4.87 -19.31
N GLY A 18 -5.63 -4.86 -20.08
CA GLY A 18 -5.59 -4.76 -21.54
C GLY A 18 -4.15 -4.85 -22.03
N SER A 19 -3.92 -4.64 -23.33
CA SER A 19 -2.56 -4.71 -23.92
C SER A 19 -1.57 -3.71 -23.32
N ASP A 20 -2.10 -2.59 -22.78
CA ASP A 20 -1.36 -1.42 -22.33
C ASP A 20 -1.48 -1.20 -20.81
N PHE A 21 -1.92 -2.21 -20.05
CA PHE A 21 -2.19 -2.07 -18.62
C PHE A 21 -1.31 -2.99 -17.75
N GLY A 22 -0.77 -2.42 -16.67
CA GLY A 22 0.01 -3.10 -15.63
C GLY A 22 1.47 -3.37 -16.00
N SER A 23 2.30 -3.53 -14.97
CA SER A 23 3.67 -4.01 -15.10
C SER A 23 3.69 -5.47 -15.59
N LYS A 24 4.46 -5.77 -16.64
CA LYS A 24 4.57 -7.14 -17.21
C LYS A 24 5.59 -7.97 -16.41
N LEU A 25 5.36 -8.04 -15.11
CA LEU A 25 6.26 -8.51 -14.05
C LEU A 25 7.04 -9.79 -14.34
N LYS A 26 6.38 -10.82 -14.89
CA LYS A 26 7.00 -12.13 -15.12
C LYS A 26 6.63 -12.71 -16.47
N GLY A 27 7.31 -12.27 -17.54
CA GLY A 27 7.08 -12.84 -18.88
C GLY A 27 5.64 -12.67 -19.40
N GLY A 28 4.93 -11.66 -18.92
CA GLY A 28 3.53 -11.37 -19.30
C GLY A 28 2.46 -11.81 -18.29
N TRP A 29 2.80 -12.51 -17.21
CA TRP A 29 1.86 -12.85 -16.14
C TRP A 29 1.56 -11.64 -15.24
N GLN A 30 0.27 -11.42 -14.92
CA GLN A 30 -0.21 -10.32 -14.08
C GLN A 30 -1.23 -10.80 -13.05
N ASN A 31 -1.13 -10.28 -11.84
CA ASN A 31 -2.16 -10.43 -10.81
C ASN A 31 -3.17 -9.28 -10.91
N TYR A 32 -4.46 -9.61 -11.02
CA TYR A 32 -5.56 -8.65 -11.00
C TYR A 32 -6.45 -8.88 -9.78
N ALA A 33 -6.77 -7.82 -9.07
CA ALA A 33 -7.68 -7.83 -7.93
C ALA A 33 -8.98 -7.09 -8.26
N VAL A 34 -10.10 -7.63 -7.78
CA VAL A 34 -11.44 -7.04 -7.88
C VAL A 34 -12.13 -7.16 -6.54
N ASP A 35 -12.72 -6.07 -6.07
CA ASP A 35 -13.74 -6.09 -5.04
C ASP A 35 -15.12 -6.08 -5.71
N PRO A 36 -15.97 -7.11 -5.50
CA PRO A 36 -17.32 -7.13 -6.04
C PRO A 36 -18.24 -5.99 -5.56
N SER A 37 -17.87 -5.26 -4.51
CA SER A 37 -18.58 -4.04 -4.09
C SER A 37 -18.36 -2.87 -5.07
N TYR A 38 -17.27 -2.89 -5.84
CA TYR A 38 -16.98 -1.90 -6.86
C TYR A 38 -18.00 -2.00 -7.99
N THR A 39 -18.49 -0.85 -8.48
CA THR A 39 -19.50 -0.81 -9.54
C THR A 39 -19.03 -1.56 -10.78
N ALA A 40 -19.80 -2.57 -11.20
CA ALA A 40 -19.42 -3.42 -12.32
C ALA A 40 -19.42 -2.65 -13.64
N ASP A 41 -18.43 -2.93 -14.50
CA ASP A 41 -18.36 -2.37 -15.85
C ASP A 41 -19.43 -2.97 -16.79
N TYR A 42 -19.90 -4.18 -16.48
CA TYR A 42 -21.00 -4.86 -17.16
C TYR A 42 -21.61 -5.94 -16.27
N SER A 43 -22.88 -6.27 -16.52
CA SER A 43 -23.58 -7.33 -15.82
C SER A 43 -24.42 -8.15 -16.78
N ALA A 44 -24.54 -9.46 -16.52
CA ALA A 44 -25.58 -10.27 -17.13
C ALA A 44 -26.87 -10.07 -16.34
N SER A 45 -27.91 -9.59 -17.03
CA SER A 45 -29.19 -9.17 -16.45
C SER A 45 -29.02 -8.13 -15.33
N SER A 46 -29.41 -8.45 -14.10
CA SER A 46 -29.34 -7.53 -12.95
C SER A 46 -27.99 -7.56 -12.22
N GLY A 47 -27.02 -8.34 -12.70
CA GLY A 47 -25.81 -8.66 -11.94
C GLY A 47 -26.07 -9.69 -10.85
N ALA A 48 -24.98 -10.16 -10.24
CA ALA A 48 -25.03 -11.11 -9.14
C ALA A 48 -25.03 -10.38 -7.79
N THR A 49 -25.88 -10.84 -6.87
CA THR A 49 -25.86 -10.45 -5.45
C THR A 49 -25.21 -11.51 -4.57
N THR A 50 -24.82 -12.64 -5.16
CA THR A 50 -24.12 -13.75 -4.52
C THR A 50 -23.04 -14.24 -5.46
N TYR A 51 -21.83 -14.45 -4.93
CA TYR A 51 -20.66 -14.83 -5.72
C TYR A 51 -20.26 -16.26 -5.37
N GLN A 52 -20.38 -17.17 -6.34
CA GLN A 52 -20.02 -18.58 -6.20
C GLN A 52 -18.98 -19.01 -7.23
N TYR A 53 -18.98 -18.35 -8.39
CA TYR A 53 -18.13 -18.68 -9.52
C TYR A 53 -17.29 -17.49 -9.94
N PHE A 54 -16.07 -17.80 -10.35
CA PHE A 54 -15.18 -16.90 -11.07
C PHE A 54 -15.33 -17.13 -12.57
N GLY A 55 -15.14 -16.07 -13.34
CA GLY A 55 -15.01 -16.12 -14.79
C GLY A 55 -13.93 -15.17 -15.26
N VAL A 56 -13.24 -15.57 -16.33
CA VAL A 56 -12.31 -14.69 -17.05
C VAL A 56 -12.84 -14.53 -18.46
N GLY A 57 -12.65 -13.35 -19.04
CA GLY A 57 -13.02 -13.09 -20.43
C GLY A 57 -12.22 -11.94 -21.01
N PHE A 58 -12.13 -11.87 -22.33
CA PHE A 58 -11.25 -10.91 -23.00
C PHE A 58 -11.92 -10.15 -24.15
N ASN A 59 -11.52 -8.88 -24.25
CA ASN A 59 -11.53 -8.01 -25.42
C ASN A 59 -10.83 -8.60 -26.63
N ILE A 60 -11.54 -9.24 -27.57
CA ILE A 60 -11.00 -9.41 -28.93
C ILE A 60 -11.39 -8.18 -29.75
N LYS A 61 -10.43 -7.62 -30.49
CA LYS A 61 -10.71 -6.55 -31.44
C LYS A 61 -11.72 -7.04 -32.47
N ALA A 62 -12.78 -6.27 -32.70
CA ALA A 62 -13.83 -6.64 -33.66
C ALA A 62 -13.22 -6.92 -35.04
N GLY A 63 -13.63 -8.03 -35.67
CA GLY A 63 -13.12 -8.47 -36.96
C GLY A 63 -11.77 -9.21 -36.93
N VAL A 64 -11.17 -9.39 -35.75
CA VAL A 64 -9.97 -10.23 -35.57
C VAL A 64 -10.40 -11.57 -34.99
N ALA A 65 -10.11 -12.66 -35.69
CA ALA A 65 -10.19 -13.99 -35.10
C ALA A 65 -8.95 -14.22 -34.22
N ILE A 66 -9.11 -14.86 -33.06
CA ILE A 66 -7.96 -15.33 -32.29
C ILE A 66 -7.20 -16.32 -33.16
N SER A 67 -5.97 -15.96 -33.52
CA SER A 67 -5.10 -16.83 -34.29
C SER A 67 -4.55 -17.95 -33.39
N LYS A 68 -4.21 -19.10 -33.97
CA LYS A 68 -3.55 -20.17 -33.19
C LYS A 68 -2.19 -19.64 -32.72
N GLY A 69 -2.00 -19.45 -31.42
CA GLY A 69 -0.75 -18.97 -30.82
C GLY A 69 -0.90 -17.93 -29.72
N GLU A 70 -2.11 -17.40 -29.49
CA GLU A 70 -2.38 -16.39 -28.45
C GLU A 70 -3.33 -16.94 -27.37
N PRO A 71 -3.00 -18.05 -26.67
CA PRO A 71 -3.86 -18.59 -25.64
C PRO A 71 -3.91 -17.63 -24.44
N GLU A 72 -5.10 -17.51 -23.84
CA GLU A 72 -5.22 -16.98 -22.49
C GLU A 72 -4.58 -17.97 -21.51
N GLY A 73 -3.58 -17.50 -20.76
CA GLY A 73 -3.02 -18.22 -19.63
C GLY A 73 -3.62 -17.73 -18.33
N MET A 74 -4.09 -18.65 -17.50
CA MET A 74 -4.51 -18.39 -16.12
C MET A 74 -3.78 -19.36 -15.20
N ASP A 75 -3.09 -18.84 -14.20
CA ASP A 75 -2.40 -19.63 -13.18
C ASP A 75 -3.38 -20.03 -12.07
N ALA A 76 -3.86 -19.05 -11.30
CA ALA A 76 -4.78 -19.28 -10.19
C ALA A 76 -5.83 -18.18 -10.05
N LEU A 77 -7.00 -18.57 -9.53
CA LEU A 77 -8.04 -17.66 -9.04
C LEU A 77 -8.15 -17.86 -7.53
N ARG A 78 -7.99 -16.77 -6.79
CA ARG A 78 -7.99 -16.76 -5.33
C ARG A 78 -9.01 -15.74 -4.83
N TYR A 79 -9.52 -15.96 -3.62
CA TYR A 79 -10.44 -15.04 -2.95
C TYR A 79 -9.93 -14.75 -1.54
N GLY A 80 -10.27 -13.57 -1.03
CA GLY A 80 -9.82 -13.09 0.27
C GLY A 80 -9.30 -11.66 0.17
N ARG A 81 -8.56 -11.24 1.19
CA ARG A 81 -8.10 -9.86 1.35
C ARG A 81 -6.85 -9.52 0.53
N GLY A 82 -6.22 -10.50 -0.11
CA GLY A 82 -4.94 -10.31 -0.80
C GLY A 82 -3.85 -9.87 0.17
N GLN A 83 -3.58 -10.69 1.19
CA GLN A 83 -2.73 -10.32 2.33
C GLN A 83 -1.47 -11.19 2.40
N ILE A 84 -0.31 -10.56 2.56
CA ILE A 84 0.91 -11.20 3.07
C ILE A 84 1.02 -10.89 4.57
N LYS A 85 1.28 -11.91 5.37
CA LYS A 85 1.56 -11.79 6.80
C LYS A 85 3.01 -12.13 7.06
N VAL A 86 3.73 -11.23 7.73
CA VAL A 86 5.11 -11.44 8.17
C VAL A 86 5.06 -11.66 9.67
N GLU A 87 5.06 -12.93 10.08
CA GLU A 87 4.94 -13.34 11.49
C GLU A 87 6.25 -13.92 12.03
N LEU A 88 7.29 -13.95 11.18
CA LEU A 88 8.61 -14.49 11.46
C LEU A 88 9.65 -13.41 11.13
N GLY A 89 10.68 -13.33 11.95
CA GLY A 89 11.74 -12.34 11.88
C GLY A 89 12.33 -12.15 13.27
N ASP A 90 13.62 -12.43 13.43
CA ASP A 90 14.34 -12.35 14.71
C ASP A 90 15.73 -11.71 14.54
N ALA A 91 16.48 -11.56 15.63
CA ALA A 91 17.79 -10.93 15.59
C ALA A 91 18.83 -11.68 14.73
N SER A 92 18.65 -12.99 14.53
CA SER A 92 19.54 -13.83 13.71
C SER A 92 19.09 -13.89 12.25
N ASN A 93 17.78 -13.81 12.00
CA ASN A 93 17.17 -13.83 10.68
C ASN A 93 16.09 -12.75 10.60
N ALA A 94 16.50 -11.51 10.37
CA ALA A 94 15.57 -10.40 10.22
C ALA A 94 14.64 -10.63 9.02
N ALA A 95 13.37 -10.26 9.16
CA ALA A 95 12.49 -10.14 8.02
C ALA A 95 12.94 -8.96 7.15
N THR A 96 12.89 -9.15 5.83
CA THR A 96 13.25 -8.16 4.80
C THR A 96 12.23 -8.17 3.67
N PHE A 97 12.15 -7.09 2.90
CA PHE A 97 11.36 -7.06 1.66
C PHE A 97 11.84 -8.11 0.65
N ALA A 98 13.15 -8.39 0.61
CA ALA A 98 13.72 -9.46 -0.20
C ALA A 98 13.17 -10.84 0.18
N SER A 99 13.04 -11.13 1.48
CA SER A 99 12.49 -12.39 1.97
C SER A 99 10.99 -12.55 1.63
N ILE A 100 10.23 -11.45 1.66
CA ILE A 100 8.84 -11.42 1.24
C ILE A 100 8.74 -11.73 -0.25
N ALA A 101 9.51 -11.02 -1.08
CA ALA A 101 9.53 -11.20 -2.53
C ALA A 101 9.93 -12.63 -2.90
N THR A 102 11.02 -13.15 -2.33
CA THR A 102 11.48 -14.54 -2.54
C THR A 102 10.38 -15.56 -2.25
N THR A 103 9.65 -15.37 -1.16
CA THR A 103 8.54 -16.26 -0.78
C THR A 103 7.38 -16.14 -1.77
N ASN A 104 6.92 -14.92 -2.05
CA ASN A 104 5.85 -14.64 -3.01
C ASN A 104 6.17 -15.18 -4.41
N ASP A 105 7.43 -15.06 -4.81
CA ASP A 105 7.92 -15.33 -6.16
C ASP A 105 8.34 -16.78 -6.40
N SER A 106 8.43 -17.59 -5.35
CA SER A 106 8.67 -19.02 -5.47
C SER A 106 7.62 -19.69 -6.36
N THR A 107 8.04 -20.71 -7.10
CA THR A 107 7.18 -21.43 -8.07
C THR A 107 5.94 -22.08 -7.46
N THR A 108 5.94 -22.30 -6.14
CA THR A 108 4.80 -22.87 -5.40
C THR A 108 3.77 -21.81 -5.02
N ASN A 109 4.20 -20.56 -4.86
CA ASN A 109 3.37 -19.49 -4.32
C ASN A 109 2.79 -18.60 -5.42
N THR A 110 3.65 -17.93 -6.19
CA THR A 110 3.29 -17.02 -7.28
C THR A 110 2.06 -16.16 -6.95
N TRP A 111 2.05 -15.53 -5.78
CA TRP A 111 0.85 -14.81 -5.31
C TRP A 111 0.60 -13.52 -6.08
N GLY A 112 1.68 -12.84 -6.47
CA GLY A 112 1.63 -11.56 -7.20
C GLY A 112 1.19 -10.39 -6.33
N LEU A 113 1.45 -10.46 -5.02
CA LEU A 113 1.14 -9.40 -4.05
C LEU A 113 2.38 -8.56 -3.71
N PHE A 114 3.56 -9.16 -3.66
CA PHE A 114 4.82 -8.45 -3.45
C PHE A 114 5.93 -9.15 -4.23
N SER A 115 6.27 -8.62 -5.40
CA SER A 115 7.19 -9.28 -6.35
C SER A 115 8.42 -8.43 -6.60
N GLU A 116 9.54 -9.08 -6.91
CA GLU A 116 10.71 -8.40 -7.47
C GLU A 116 10.37 -7.83 -8.86
N GLY A 117 10.65 -6.55 -9.05
CA GLY A 117 10.42 -5.80 -10.28
C GLY A 117 11.67 -5.07 -10.76
N ILE A 118 11.54 -4.23 -11.77
CA ILE A 118 12.68 -3.44 -12.26
C ILE A 118 12.97 -2.31 -11.27
N GLY A 119 14.18 -2.30 -10.70
CA GLY A 119 14.65 -1.22 -9.82
C GLY A 119 14.16 -1.28 -8.37
N GLY A 120 13.46 -2.36 -7.99
CA GLY A 120 12.94 -2.55 -6.63
C GLY A 120 11.88 -3.65 -6.57
N TYR A 121 10.91 -3.47 -5.69
CA TYR A 121 9.75 -4.35 -5.54
C TYR A 121 8.47 -3.67 -6.00
N GLU A 122 7.50 -4.49 -6.38
CA GLU A 122 6.16 -4.06 -6.73
C GLU A 122 5.16 -4.68 -5.76
N TRP A 123 4.30 -3.86 -5.19
CA TRP A 123 3.40 -4.21 -4.11
C TRP A 123 1.95 -3.97 -4.48
N LYS A 124 1.07 -4.91 -4.14
CA LYS A 124 -0.38 -4.75 -4.10
C LYS A 124 -1.02 -5.58 -3.00
N GLY A 125 -2.16 -5.13 -2.52
CA GLY A 125 -2.88 -5.75 -1.42
C GLY A 125 -2.28 -5.39 -0.06
N GLN A 126 -2.63 -6.17 0.96
CA GLN A 126 -2.25 -5.86 2.33
C GLN A 126 -0.91 -6.52 2.69
N LEU A 127 0.01 -5.74 3.25
CA LEU A 127 1.23 -6.24 3.87
C LEU A 127 1.15 -6.02 5.38
N SER A 128 0.97 -7.10 6.14
CA SER A 128 0.87 -7.03 7.60
C SER A 128 2.16 -7.54 8.24
N ILE A 129 2.91 -6.64 8.86
CA ILE A 129 4.10 -6.97 9.65
C ILE A 129 3.63 -7.20 11.09
N GLY A 130 3.76 -8.45 11.53
CA GLY A 130 3.01 -8.96 12.67
C GLY A 130 1.51 -9.12 12.38
N THR A 131 0.82 -9.77 13.31
CA THR A 131 -0.64 -9.91 13.39
C THR A 131 -1.08 -9.69 14.84
N ALA A 132 -2.39 -9.59 15.09
CA ALA A 132 -2.90 -9.43 16.45
C ALA A 132 -2.43 -10.54 17.43
N SER A 133 -2.06 -11.72 16.93
CA SER A 133 -1.63 -12.87 17.73
C SER A 133 -0.15 -13.25 17.60
N SER A 134 0.59 -12.68 16.65
CA SER A 134 2.00 -13.02 16.41
C SER A 134 2.81 -11.79 16.04
N ALA A 135 3.90 -11.54 16.75
CA ALA A 135 4.81 -10.45 16.45
C ALA A 135 5.78 -10.79 15.30
N CYS A 136 6.19 -9.78 14.53
CA CYS A 136 7.44 -9.84 13.78
C CYS A 136 8.54 -9.20 14.63
N SER A 137 9.29 -10.01 15.40
CA SER A 137 10.19 -9.47 16.42
C SER A 137 11.36 -8.64 15.86
N ASN A 138 11.69 -8.80 14.58
CA ASN A 138 12.67 -7.97 13.88
C ASN A 138 12.40 -7.94 12.37
N PHE A 139 11.94 -6.80 11.87
CA PHE A 139 11.94 -6.44 10.45
C PHE A 139 12.96 -5.33 10.24
N THR A 140 14.07 -5.63 9.58
CA THR A 140 15.11 -4.64 9.31
C THR A 140 15.48 -4.68 7.84
N ASP A 141 15.41 -3.54 7.16
CA ASP A 141 15.80 -3.45 5.75
C ASP A 141 16.33 -2.05 5.40
N SER A 142 17.06 -1.94 4.29
CA SER A 142 17.64 -0.67 3.88
C SER A 142 17.78 -0.51 2.36
N ASN A 143 17.65 0.73 1.89
CA ASN A 143 17.90 1.12 0.49
C ASN A 143 17.04 0.33 -0.52
N VAL A 144 15.76 0.18 -0.21
CA VAL A 144 14.79 -0.56 -1.02
C VAL A 144 13.80 0.41 -1.66
N ASN A 145 13.53 0.23 -2.96
CA ASN A 145 12.44 0.91 -3.65
C ASN A 145 11.23 -0.01 -3.77
N ILE A 146 10.03 0.52 -3.53
CA ILE A 146 8.76 -0.20 -3.59
C ILE A 146 7.76 0.65 -4.37
N THR A 147 7.13 0.06 -5.39
CA THR A 147 6.04 0.68 -6.13
C THR A 147 4.72 0.05 -5.73
N ALA A 148 3.78 0.83 -5.20
CA ALA A 148 2.42 0.40 -4.94
C ALA A 148 1.61 0.42 -6.25
N LEU A 149 1.34 -0.75 -6.80
CA LEU A 149 0.69 -0.93 -8.10
C LEU A 149 -0.79 -0.53 -8.08
N SER A 150 -1.25 -0.02 -9.21
CA SER A 150 -2.64 0.38 -9.41
C SER A 150 -3.60 -0.82 -9.38
N THR A 151 -4.65 -0.71 -8.56
CA THR A 151 -5.74 -1.68 -8.48
C THR A 151 -7.10 -0.98 -8.65
N PRO A 152 -7.49 -0.63 -9.89
CA PRO A 152 -8.56 0.34 -10.14
C PRO A 152 -9.99 -0.22 -9.94
N ARG A 153 -10.12 -1.47 -9.51
CA ARG A 153 -11.40 -2.19 -9.33
C ARG A 153 -11.54 -2.80 -7.93
N THR A 154 -10.83 -2.24 -6.95
CA THR A 154 -10.88 -2.64 -5.54
C THR A 154 -11.53 -1.55 -4.70
N TYR A 155 -11.11 -1.39 -3.44
CA TYR A 155 -11.43 -0.28 -2.55
C TYR A 155 -10.18 0.55 -2.28
N ALA A 156 -10.34 1.78 -1.75
CA ALA A 156 -9.26 2.74 -1.61
C ALA A 156 -8.12 2.30 -0.68
N SER A 157 -8.45 1.49 0.33
CA SER A 157 -7.49 0.94 1.30
C SER A 157 -7.02 -0.48 0.97
N PHE A 158 -7.09 -0.91 -0.29
CA PHE A 158 -6.66 -2.25 -0.71
C PHE A 158 -5.15 -2.45 -0.51
N ASN A 159 -4.35 -1.49 -0.99
CA ASN A 159 -2.94 -1.38 -0.67
C ASN A 159 -2.81 -0.75 0.73
N SER A 160 -2.45 -1.57 1.71
CA SER A 160 -2.25 -1.16 3.11
C SER A 160 -1.06 -1.87 3.73
N LEU A 161 -0.11 -1.12 4.26
CA LEU A 161 1.02 -1.61 5.02
C LEU A 161 0.73 -1.41 6.50
N GLU A 162 0.71 -2.49 7.27
CA GLU A 162 0.25 -2.47 8.65
C GLU A 162 1.33 -3.01 9.58
N PHE A 163 1.63 -2.23 10.63
CA PHE A 163 2.43 -2.68 11.74
C PHE A 163 1.52 -3.09 12.90
N ASN A 164 1.53 -4.38 13.22
CA ASN A 164 0.65 -4.98 14.20
C ASN A 164 1.46 -5.62 15.32
N HIS A 165 0.82 -5.84 16.47
CA HIS A 165 1.39 -6.40 17.69
C HIS A 165 2.44 -5.49 18.35
N ALA A 166 2.26 -5.16 19.64
CA ALA A 166 3.17 -4.26 20.36
C ALA A 166 4.63 -4.74 20.38
N SER A 167 4.86 -6.06 20.36
CA SER A 167 6.22 -6.64 20.30
C SER A 167 6.81 -6.75 18.88
N THR A 168 6.16 -6.21 17.85
CA THR A 168 6.79 -6.08 16.53
C THR A 168 7.85 -4.98 16.59
N SER A 169 8.96 -5.19 15.88
CA SER A 169 10.02 -4.18 15.75
C SER A 169 10.35 -3.99 14.28
N VAL A 170 10.34 -2.74 13.82
CA VAL A 170 10.64 -2.35 12.44
C VAL A 170 11.76 -1.31 12.45
N THR A 171 12.83 -1.56 11.71
CA THR A 171 13.93 -0.62 11.50
C THR A 171 14.21 -0.48 10.01
N TRP A 172 13.88 0.68 9.47
CA TRP A 172 13.99 0.97 8.04
C TRP A 172 14.94 2.14 7.80
N THR A 173 15.85 1.98 6.84
CA THR A 173 16.77 3.06 6.45
C THR A 173 16.76 3.24 4.94
N GLY A 174 16.40 4.43 4.44
CA GLY A 174 16.41 4.70 3.00
C GLY A 174 15.38 3.88 2.21
N ILE A 175 14.25 3.52 2.82
CA ILE A 175 13.15 2.84 2.12
C ILE A 175 12.34 3.87 1.35
N ASN A 176 12.13 3.64 0.06
CA ASN A 176 11.35 4.51 -0.81
C ASN A 176 10.08 3.77 -1.24
N ILE A 177 8.91 4.30 -0.88
CA ILE A 177 7.62 3.75 -1.30
C ILE A 177 6.88 4.82 -2.10
N ALA A 178 6.49 4.48 -3.33
CA ALA A 178 5.75 5.38 -4.21
C ALA A 178 4.52 4.69 -4.80
N ALA A 179 3.42 5.42 -4.95
CA ALA A 179 2.31 4.96 -5.79
C ALA A 179 2.75 4.91 -7.27
N GLU A 180 2.26 3.93 -8.03
CA GLU A 180 2.49 3.85 -9.48
C GLU A 180 1.88 5.06 -10.21
N ASP A 181 0.71 5.52 -9.75
CA ASP A 181 0.00 6.70 -10.24
C ASP A 181 -0.64 7.44 -9.06
N ALA A 182 -0.37 8.75 -8.93
CA ALA A 182 -0.92 9.59 -7.86
C ALA A 182 -2.46 9.65 -7.86
N ALA A 183 -3.10 9.43 -9.01
CA ALA A 183 -4.56 9.41 -9.12
C ALA A 183 -5.16 8.00 -8.92
N GLN A 184 -4.35 6.99 -8.58
CA GLN A 184 -4.85 5.63 -8.44
C GLN A 184 -5.79 5.48 -7.25
N LEU A 185 -6.76 4.57 -7.35
CA LEU A 185 -7.76 4.34 -6.31
C LEU A 185 -7.14 3.94 -4.97
N SER A 186 -6.06 3.16 -4.99
CA SER A 186 -5.39 2.66 -3.79
C SER A 186 -3.88 2.93 -3.86
N PRO A 187 -3.43 4.16 -3.58
CA PRO A 187 -2.02 4.55 -3.67
C PRO A 187 -1.13 3.93 -2.58
N GLY A 188 -1.75 3.38 -1.54
CA GLY A 188 -1.08 2.76 -0.40
C GLY A 188 -1.29 3.57 0.88
N ASN A 189 -1.57 2.87 1.97
CA ASN A 189 -1.61 3.44 3.32
C ASN A 189 -0.50 2.82 4.16
N LEU A 190 -0.05 3.53 5.19
CA LEU A 190 0.78 2.97 6.25
C LEU A 190 0.09 3.19 7.59
N VAL A 191 -0.08 2.14 8.40
CA VAL A 191 -0.81 2.23 9.65
C VAL A 191 -0.13 1.42 10.75
N MET A 192 0.22 2.07 11.86
CA MET A 192 0.48 1.43 13.14
C MET A 192 -0.84 1.13 13.85
N ASN A 193 -1.05 -0.12 14.25
CA ASN A 193 -2.29 -0.57 14.90
C ASN A 193 -2.09 -1.01 16.36
N ALA A 194 -0.86 -0.97 16.87
CA ALA A 194 -0.52 -1.65 18.12
C ALA A 194 0.66 -1.03 18.88
N ASP A 195 1.00 0.25 18.64
CA ASP A 195 2.09 0.96 19.32
C ASP A 195 3.40 0.14 19.39
N CYS A 196 3.74 -0.49 18.27
CA CYS A 196 4.96 -1.29 18.12
C CYS A 196 6.20 -0.39 17.94
N SER A 197 7.39 -0.95 18.14
CA SER A 197 8.64 -0.17 17.95
C SER A 197 8.93 0.01 16.45
N VAL A 198 8.92 1.26 16.00
CA VAL A 198 9.17 1.60 14.59
C VAL A 198 10.24 2.68 14.52
N THR A 199 11.32 2.42 13.79
CA THR A 199 12.35 3.42 13.49
C THR A 199 12.50 3.53 11.99
N MET A 200 12.35 4.75 11.46
CA MET A 200 12.56 5.06 10.05
C MET A 200 13.58 6.18 9.93
N THR A 201 14.60 5.95 9.12
CA THR A 201 15.67 6.93 8.88
C THR A 201 15.82 7.15 7.38
N SER A 202 15.74 8.40 6.93
CA SER A 202 15.90 8.77 5.52
C SER A 202 14.94 8.04 4.56
N CYS A 203 13.78 7.62 5.03
CA CYS A 203 12.76 6.99 4.19
C CYS A 203 11.99 8.03 3.38
N THR A 204 11.52 7.66 2.19
CA THR A 204 10.71 8.53 1.34
C THR A 204 9.37 7.87 1.01
N PHE A 205 8.29 8.59 1.22
CA PHE A 205 6.94 8.21 0.81
C PHE A 205 6.45 9.22 -0.23
N THR A 206 5.97 8.75 -1.38
CA THR A 206 5.56 9.61 -2.49
C THR A 206 4.19 9.21 -3.03
N ASP A 207 3.30 10.18 -3.16
CA ASP A 207 1.95 9.98 -3.71
C ASP A 207 1.12 8.92 -2.97
N MET A 208 1.44 8.65 -1.69
CA MET A 208 0.71 7.70 -0.85
C MET A 208 -0.51 8.37 -0.21
N ASN A 209 -1.48 7.58 0.25
CA ASN A 209 -2.63 8.12 0.99
C ASN A 209 -2.23 8.42 2.45
N THR A 210 -3.00 7.96 3.43
CA THR A 210 -2.78 8.32 4.83
C THR A 210 -1.66 7.50 5.44
N LEU A 211 -0.84 8.14 6.28
CA LEU A 211 0.18 7.49 7.09
C LEU A 211 -0.11 7.78 8.56
N VAL A 212 -0.28 6.72 9.36
CA VAL A 212 -0.66 6.79 10.77
C VAL A 212 0.42 6.10 11.61
N PHE A 213 1.02 6.87 12.50
CA PHE A 213 2.02 6.42 13.46
C PHE A 213 1.44 6.40 14.87
N ASP A 214 2.12 5.73 15.80
CA ASP A 214 1.82 5.73 17.24
C ASP A 214 3.07 6.20 18.02
N SER A 215 2.95 6.31 19.35
CA SER A 215 3.99 6.88 20.23
C SER A 215 5.35 6.19 20.22
N ASN A 216 5.42 4.91 19.86
CA ASN A 216 6.69 4.17 19.75
C ASN A 216 7.33 4.24 18.35
N ALA A 217 6.93 5.21 17.51
CA ALA A 217 7.60 5.52 16.26
C ALA A 217 8.63 6.65 16.40
N THR A 218 9.76 6.49 15.73
CA THR A 218 10.78 7.52 15.50
C THR A 218 11.00 7.66 14.00
N LEU A 219 10.77 8.87 13.47
CA LEU A 219 10.92 9.24 12.07
C LEU A 219 12.00 10.30 11.99
N ASP A 220 13.15 9.93 11.41
CA ASP A 220 14.34 10.78 11.31
C ASP A 220 14.67 11.02 9.83
N ALA A 221 14.87 12.28 9.44
CA ALA A 221 15.25 12.68 8.09
C ALA A 221 14.34 12.13 6.97
N CYS A 222 13.07 11.83 7.27
CA CYS A 222 12.14 11.22 6.31
C CYS A 222 11.46 12.27 5.43
N THR A 223 11.09 11.88 4.21
CA THR A 223 10.38 12.75 3.25
C THR A 223 8.99 12.21 2.94
N PHE A 224 7.96 13.04 3.10
CA PHE A 224 6.58 12.78 2.73
C PHE A 224 6.20 13.73 1.60
N ARG A 225 6.11 13.22 0.37
CA ARG A 225 5.89 14.02 -0.84
C ARG A 225 4.53 13.72 -1.44
N ARG A 226 3.66 14.72 -1.52
CA ARG A 226 2.29 14.58 -2.05
C ARG A 226 1.55 13.42 -1.42
N CYS A 227 1.84 13.17 -0.14
CA CYS A 227 1.07 12.23 0.63
C CYS A 227 -0.21 12.93 1.12
N ALA A 228 -1.24 12.15 1.41
CA ALA A 228 -2.38 12.65 2.17
C ALA A 228 -1.97 12.94 3.64
N GLN A 229 -2.94 12.98 4.56
CA GLN A 229 -2.68 13.36 5.94
C GLN A 229 -1.73 12.38 6.63
N ILE A 230 -0.77 12.95 7.37
CA ILE A 230 0.10 12.24 8.31
C ILE A 230 -0.48 12.40 9.71
N THR A 231 -0.65 11.31 10.45
CA THR A 231 -1.06 11.32 11.86
C THR A 231 0.12 10.94 12.73
N GLN A 232 0.53 11.85 13.62
CA GLN A 232 1.69 11.69 14.48
C GLN A 232 1.40 10.83 15.72
N ALA A 233 0.29 11.10 16.43
CA ALA A 233 -0.19 10.35 17.61
C ALA A 233 0.93 9.91 18.58
N GLY A 234 1.74 10.88 19.01
CA GLY A 234 2.85 10.67 19.94
C GLY A 234 4.20 10.32 19.30
N ALA A 235 4.26 9.97 18.01
CA ALA A 235 5.52 9.66 17.33
C ALA A 235 6.53 10.81 17.41
N ASP A 236 7.81 10.47 17.47
CA ASP A 236 8.93 11.41 17.38
C ASP A 236 9.29 11.65 15.91
N ILE A 237 9.25 12.91 15.48
CA ILE A 237 9.43 13.33 14.09
C ILE A 237 10.51 14.43 14.06
N ASP A 238 11.70 14.07 13.58
CA ASP A 238 12.86 14.96 13.50
C ASP A 238 13.41 15.04 12.07
N ASP A 239 13.89 16.22 11.69
CA ASP A 239 14.51 16.53 10.39
C ASP A 239 13.67 16.10 9.16
N CYS A 240 12.36 15.98 9.33
CA CYS A 240 11.47 15.47 8.28
C CYS A 240 11.03 16.59 7.32
N THR A 241 10.85 16.23 6.05
CA THR A 241 10.32 17.13 5.02
C THR A 241 8.93 16.67 4.59
N PHE A 242 7.96 17.58 4.72
CA PHE A 242 6.61 17.45 4.20
C PHE A 242 6.47 18.33 2.96
N ASP A 243 6.41 17.71 1.78
CA ASP A 243 6.48 18.37 0.48
C ASP A 243 5.16 18.23 -0.27
N ASN A 244 4.40 19.33 -0.31
CA ASN A 244 3.18 19.51 -1.09
C ASN A 244 2.11 18.45 -0.80
N SER A 245 1.73 18.27 0.47
CA SER A 245 0.68 17.32 0.88
C SER A 245 -0.65 17.57 0.16
N ASP A 246 -1.36 16.48 -0.14
CA ASP A 246 -2.67 16.50 -0.82
C ASP A 246 -3.85 16.61 0.17
N ALA A 247 -3.58 16.65 1.47
CA ALA A 247 -4.60 16.81 2.51
C ALA A 247 -4.77 18.27 2.94
N ALA A 248 -5.96 18.60 3.45
CA ALA A 248 -6.23 19.91 4.05
C ALA A 248 -5.32 20.20 5.26
N VAL A 249 -4.95 19.14 5.98
CA VAL A 249 -3.98 19.15 7.08
C VAL A 249 -2.82 18.25 6.69
N THR A 250 -1.59 18.78 6.66
CA THR A 250 -0.41 17.94 6.36
C THR A 250 -0.11 16.98 7.51
N VAL A 251 0.05 17.49 8.74
CA VAL A 251 0.29 16.69 9.95
C VAL A 251 -0.79 16.98 11.00
N LEU A 252 -1.53 15.92 11.37
CA LEU A 252 -2.40 15.90 12.53
C LEU A 252 -1.61 15.40 13.75
N CYS A 253 -1.42 16.27 14.74
CA CYS A 253 -0.58 16.01 15.90
C CYS A 253 -1.35 16.11 17.22
N ASP A 254 -0.88 15.38 18.23
CA ASP A 254 -1.37 15.45 19.60
C ASP A 254 -0.30 16.03 20.55
N ASN A 255 0.97 15.99 20.15
CA ASN A 255 2.08 16.57 20.87
C ASN A 255 3.11 17.20 19.93
N ILE A 256 3.00 18.52 19.74
CA ILE A 256 3.91 19.30 18.90
C ILE A 256 5.37 19.33 19.41
N ASN A 257 5.64 18.95 20.67
CA ASN A 257 7.03 18.88 21.15
C ASN A 257 7.83 17.73 20.52
N ASN A 258 7.14 16.78 19.89
CA ASN A 258 7.74 15.64 19.20
C ASN A 258 7.89 15.91 17.69
N ILE A 259 7.81 17.18 17.27
CA ILE A 259 8.03 17.61 15.89
C ILE A 259 9.14 18.66 15.93
N ASP A 260 10.34 18.24 15.55
CA ASP A 260 11.55 19.08 15.57
C ASP A 260 12.21 19.14 14.19
N ASN A 261 12.87 20.26 13.89
CA ASN A 261 13.63 20.50 12.65
C ASN A 261 12.89 20.17 11.33
N CYS A 262 11.56 20.14 11.34
CA CYS A 262 10.77 19.75 10.18
C CYS A 262 10.55 20.90 9.18
N SER A 263 10.54 20.57 7.89
CA SER A 263 10.20 21.50 6.80
C SER A 263 8.81 21.20 6.24
N PHE A 264 7.97 22.24 6.12
CA PHE A 264 6.66 22.17 5.48
C PHE A 264 6.67 23.03 4.21
N ILE A 265 6.69 22.38 3.05
CA ILE A 265 6.72 23.02 1.74
C ILE A 265 5.30 22.90 1.17
N SER A 266 4.62 24.03 0.92
CA SER A 266 3.22 24.06 0.49
C SER A 266 3.05 24.99 -0.72
N ASP A 267 2.08 24.65 -1.57
CA ASP A 267 1.57 25.51 -2.64
C ASP A 267 0.52 26.53 -2.16
N GLY A 268 0.22 26.53 -0.85
CA GLY A 268 -0.76 27.40 -0.20
C GLY A 268 -2.17 26.83 -0.14
N SER A 269 -2.39 25.57 -0.55
CA SER A 269 -3.71 24.93 -0.55
C SER A 269 -4.12 24.29 0.80
N ASN A 270 -3.19 24.16 1.75
CA ASN A 270 -3.40 23.46 3.03
C ASN A 270 -2.70 24.13 4.21
N HIS A 271 -3.00 23.69 5.44
CA HIS A 271 -2.22 24.02 6.63
C HIS A 271 -1.25 22.90 7.00
N GLY A 272 -0.07 23.29 7.48
CA GLY A 272 1.01 22.35 7.82
C GLY A 272 0.67 21.48 9.04
N LEU A 273 0.21 22.09 10.12
CA LEU A 273 0.01 21.41 11.41
C LEU A 273 -1.37 21.70 11.99
N GLU A 274 -2.03 20.66 12.52
CA GLU A 274 -3.23 20.79 13.35
C GLU A 274 -3.07 20.01 14.66
N LEU A 275 -3.37 20.68 15.77
CA LEU A 275 -3.37 20.10 17.10
C LEU A 275 -4.76 19.56 17.45
N THR A 276 -4.82 18.29 17.81
CA THR A 276 -6.07 17.59 18.19
C THR A 276 -6.52 17.87 19.62
N SER A 277 -5.65 18.44 20.45
CA SER A 277 -5.96 18.82 21.83
C SER A 277 -5.19 20.08 22.27
N ALA A 278 -5.66 20.74 23.33
CA ALA A 278 -4.99 21.91 23.87
C ALA A 278 -3.66 21.51 24.52
N HIS A 279 -2.56 22.01 23.97
CA HIS A 279 -1.22 21.73 24.49
C HIS A 279 -0.83 22.64 25.66
N SER A 280 0.05 22.17 26.54
CA SER A 280 0.45 22.93 27.74
C SER A 280 1.16 24.25 27.36
N ALA A 281 0.67 25.36 27.91
CA ALA A 281 0.96 26.74 27.52
C ALA A 281 2.38 27.26 27.84
N SER A 282 3.40 26.41 27.96
CA SER A 282 4.75 26.84 28.40
C SER A 282 5.89 26.51 27.44
N VAL A 283 5.59 26.15 26.19
CA VAL A 283 6.60 25.93 25.17
C VAL A 283 6.53 27.06 24.14
N THR A 284 7.68 27.65 23.83
CA THR A 284 7.81 28.63 22.74
C THR A 284 8.21 27.89 21.47
N TYR A 285 7.41 28.03 20.42
CA TYR A 285 7.70 27.46 19.11
C TYR A 285 8.33 28.52 18.22
N THR A 286 9.41 28.15 17.53
CA THR A 286 10.02 29.00 16.52
C THR A 286 9.57 28.50 15.15
N LEU A 287 8.73 29.28 14.47
CA LEU A 287 8.36 29.04 13.09
C LEU A 287 9.17 29.99 12.21
N THR A 288 9.93 29.42 11.27
CA THR A 288 10.69 30.18 10.27
C THR A 288 10.13 29.87 8.89
N GLY A 289 9.74 30.90 8.15
CA GLY A 289 9.24 30.80 6.77
C GLY A 289 9.86 31.84 5.87
#